data_AF-A0A5C9EBV6-F1
#
_entry.id   AF-A0A5C9EBV6-F1
#
_cell.length_a   1.000
_cell.length_b   1.000
_cell.length_c   1.000
_cell.angle_alpha   90.00
_cell.angle_beta   90.00
_cell.angle_gamma   90.00
#
_symmetry.space_group_name_H-M   'P 1'
#
loop_
_entity.id
_entity.type
_entity.pdbx_description
1 polymer ?
#
loop_
_entity_poly.entity_id
_entity_poly.type
_entity_poly.pdbx_seq_one_letter_code
_entity_poly.pdbx_strand_id
1 'polypeptide(L)'
;MSKVKLYQTHGKVFIKSNGEKQKVEANIPKNLESLDSLANLYGENTVPVKDGDIIITQENSYAINVQDENDPDYTTISLFPNSKGKLEIQGKEIKKVILMNGLFRVETKNPIELPLANISYLDDSTQFFYIEVTPEEVSISLVSGQAEISHKNLARKVQIQMKEEVILRPSSIDGPIEVEKKFKDAYKKQREFEANFFNLFNDASFIQQKTYIADMEKQISRLKKDIKEIENEGGSAPTQMKIGVQQLEKQLKGAKKKFKEEIKKKTQKKEKEKELSQFEKEFEARERKFEKELENMARGVSLGAKSSKIDKNMSDLEKKIQRMSKELKSENQTAENENNSENGLSQLEKKIQAAGDELKSEGTESSNQDGSNDGLSELEEKIQAAGKEIEEKKDK
;
A
#
# COMPACT_ATOMS: atom_id res chain seq x y z
N MET A 1 -9.46 32.96 -6.86
CA MET A 1 -10.00 31.73 -6.23
C MET A 1 -8.82 30.81 -5.93
N SER A 2 -8.75 30.26 -4.71
CA SER A 2 -7.69 29.30 -4.36
C SER A 2 -7.80 28.07 -5.25
N LYS A 3 -6.66 27.58 -5.73
CA LYS A 3 -6.55 26.34 -6.50
C LYS A 3 -6.11 25.14 -5.66
N VAL A 4 -5.86 25.35 -4.37
CA VAL A 4 -5.61 24.24 -3.45
C VAL A 4 -6.93 23.58 -3.12
N LYS A 5 -6.97 22.26 -3.26
CA LYS A 5 -8.18 21.46 -3.17
C LYS A 5 -7.96 20.30 -2.23
N LEU A 6 -8.95 20.04 -1.39
CA LEU A 6 -9.10 18.80 -0.65
C LEU A 6 -9.94 17.84 -1.49
N TYR A 7 -9.32 16.75 -1.94
CA TYR A 7 -9.93 15.84 -2.90
C TYR A 7 -10.80 14.78 -2.24
N GLN A 8 -10.37 14.23 -1.10
CA GLN A 8 -11.03 13.08 -0.50
C GLN A 8 -11.17 13.21 1.01
N THR A 9 -12.37 12.90 1.52
CA THR A 9 -12.67 12.94 2.95
C THR A 9 -13.45 11.71 3.40
N HIS A 10 -13.05 11.13 4.52
CA HIS A 10 -13.77 10.06 5.21
C HIS A 10 -14.10 10.49 6.63
N GLY A 11 -15.30 10.13 7.10
CA GLY A 11 -15.73 10.45 8.46
C GLY A 11 -16.04 11.94 8.68
N LYS A 12 -15.67 12.46 9.85
CA LYS A 12 -15.94 13.83 10.28
C LYS A 12 -14.69 14.69 10.08
N VAL A 13 -14.62 15.32 8.91
CA VAL A 13 -13.58 16.30 8.55
C VAL A 13 -14.15 17.71 8.66
N PHE A 14 -13.33 18.65 9.13
CA PHE A 14 -13.71 20.05 9.26
C PHE A 14 -12.62 20.96 8.70
N ILE A 15 -13.04 22.07 8.11
CA ILE A 15 -12.17 23.20 7.78
C ILE A 15 -12.56 24.34 8.71
N LYS A 16 -11.57 24.93 9.37
CA LYS A 16 -11.75 26.12 10.20
C LYS A 16 -11.14 27.33 9.50
N SER A 17 -11.98 28.28 9.13
CA SER A 17 -11.62 29.53 8.43
C SER A 17 -12.03 30.71 9.31
N ASN A 18 -11.12 31.65 9.59
CA ASN A 18 -11.42 32.88 10.37
C ASN A 18 -12.14 32.64 11.72
N GLY A 19 -11.90 31.50 12.36
CA GLY A 19 -12.55 31.17 13.63
C GLY A 19 -13.80 30.29 13.48
N GLU A 20 -14.45 30.29 12.32
CA GLU A 20 -15.63 29.48 12.04
C GLU A 20 -15.24 28.07 11.60
N LYS A 21 -15.91 27.05 12.15
CA LYS A 21 -15.64 25.65 11.86
C LYS A 21 -16.76 25.09 10.99
N GLN A 22 -16.44 24.78 9.73
CA GLN A 22 -17.36 24.17 8.79
C GLN A 22 -17.06 22.67 8.66
N LYS A 23 -18.10 21.84 8.71
CA LYS A 23 -17.97 20.42 8.39
C LYS A 23 -17.82 20.26 6.88
N VAL A 24 -16.81 19.51 6.48
CA VAL A 24 -16.62 19.10 5.09
C VAL A 24 -17.50 17.89 4.84
N GLU A 25 -18.37 17.95 3.83
CA GLU A 25 -19.15 16.79 3.44
C GLU A 25 -18.22 15.71 2.86
N ALA A 26 -18.57 14.45 3.12
CA ALA A 26 -17.76 13.34 2.66
C ALA A 26 -17.82 13.28 1.12
N ASN A 27 -16.68 13.45 0.46
CA ASN A 27 -16.59 13.41 -1.00
C ASN A 27 -16.31 12.00 -1.54
N ILE A 28 -16.49 10.98 -0.70
CA ILE A 28 -16.52 9.59 -1.13
C ILE A 28 -17.98 9.27 -1.47
N PRO A 29 -18.33 9.02 -2.75
CA PRO A 29 -19.69 8.71 -3.12
C PRO A 29 -20.16 7.46 -2.36
N LYS A 30 -21.19 7.63 -1.54
CA LYS A 30 -21.77 6.55 -0.73
C LYS A 30 -22.58 5.55 -1.56
N ASN A 31 -23.03 5.96 -2.75
CA ASN A 31 -23.74 5.16 -3.74
C ASN A 31 -23.29 5.58 -5.14
N LEU A 32 -22.80 4.63 -5.94
CA LEU A 32 -22.34 4.83 -7.31
C LEU A 32 -23.46 4.47 -8.31
N GLU A 33 -24.69 4.91 -8.04
CA GLU A 33 -25.86 4.47 -8.79
C GLU A 33 -26.08 5.26 -10.11
N SER A 34 -25.37 6.38 -10.33
CA SER A 34 -25.54 7.21 -11.53
C SER A 34 -24.23 7.66 -12.19
N LEU A 35 -24.27 7.92 -13.49
CA LEU A 35 -23.18 8.50 -14.31
C LEU A 35 -22.70 9.86 -13.79
N ASP A 36 -23.62 10.70 -13.28
CA ASP A 36 -23.30 12.00 -12.67
C ASP A 36 -22.49 11.85 -11.38
N SER A 37 -22.68 10.75 -10.64
CA SER A 37 -21.93 10.45 -9.41
C SER A 37 -20.45 10.15 -9.66
N LEU A 38 -20.03 9.97 -10.93
CA LEU A 38 -18.69 9.55 -11.34
C LEU A 38 -17.80 10.68 -11.87
N ALA A 39 -18.37 11.67 -12.56
CA ALA A 39 -17.68 12.94 -12.85
C ALA A 39 -17.25 13.67 -11.56
N ASN A 40 -17.95 13.37 -10.47
CA ASN A 40 -17.74 13.92 -9.14
C ASN A 40 -16.49 13.44 -8.39
N LEU A 41 -15.82 12.35 -8.77
CA LEU A 41 -14.70 11.83 -7.95
C LEU A 41 -13.35 12.54 -8.13
N TYR A 42 -13.14 13.30 -9.21
CA TYR A 42 -11.88 14.07 -9.40
C TYR A 42 -12.07 15.54 -9.81
N GLY A 43 -13.31 15.99 -10.09
CA GLY A 43 -13.57 17.32 -10.65
C GLY A 43 -14.50 18.22 -9.84
N GLU A 44 -15.69 17.72 -9.49
CA GLU A 44 -16.80 18.58 -9.03
C GLU A 44 -16.97 18.62 -7.49
N ASN A 45 -16.62 17.55 -6.77
CA ASN A 45 -16.69 17.49 -5.30
C ASN A 45 -15.32 17.68 -4.64
N THR A 46 -14.48 18.59 -5.15
CA THR A 46 -13.30 19.02 -4.38
C THR A 46 -13.67 20.17 -3.47
N VAL A 47 -13.15 20.17 -2.24
CA VAL A 47 -13.40 21.28 -1.31
C VAL A 47 -12.25 22.28 -1.43
N PRO A 48 -12.52 23.54 -1.83
CA PRO A 48 -11.47 24.54 -1.94
C PRO A 48 -10.91 24.86 -0.55
N VAL A 49 -9.58 24.87 -0.43
CA VAL A 49 -8.86 25.25 0.78
C VAL A 49 -8.24 26.63 0.56
N LYS A 50 -8.48 27.57 1.47
CA LYS A 50 -7.99 28.94 1.41
C LYS A 50 -6.75 29.11 2.28
N ASP A 51 -5.98 30.16 1.98
CA ASP A 51 -4.87 30.54 2.83
C ASP A 51 -5.33 30.74 4.27
N GLY A 52 -4.56 30.20 5.21
CA GLY A 52 -4.86 30.28 6.62
C GLY A 52 -5.84 29.22 7.16
N ASP A 53 -6.48 28.44 6.29
CA ASP A 53 -7.43 27.40 6.71
C ASP A 53 -6.76 26.31 7.53
N ILE A 54 -7.47 25.85 8.56
CA ILE A 54 -7.05 24.73 9.41
C ILE A 54 -7.93 23.52 9.11
N ILE A 55 -7.31 22.43 8.68
CA ILE A 55 -7.97 21.16 8.38
C ILE A 55 -7.89 20.27 9.62
N ILE A 56 -9.03 19.71 10.02
CA ILE A 56 -9.18 18.94 11.26
C ILE A 56 -9.91 17.63 10.96
N THR A 57 -9.29 16.51 11.31
CA THR A 57 -9.91 15.18 11.28
C THR A 57 -10.24 14.72 12.70
N GLN A 58 -11.40 14.11 12.90
CA GLN A 58 -11.74 13.44 14.16
C GLN A 58 -11.28 11.98 14.17
N GLU A 59 -11.67 11.25 15.22
CA GLU A 59 -11.51 9.81 15.30
C GLU A 59 -12.10 9.12 14.05
N ASN A 60 -11.41 8.09 13.55
CA ASN A 60 -11.79 7.33 12.36
C ASN A 60 -12.06 8.20 11.11
N SER A 61 -11.46 9.39 11.04
CA SER A 61 -11.68 10.34 9.95
C SER A 61 -10.38 10.65 9.23
N TYR A 62 -10.46 10.88 7.92
CA TYR A 62 -9.31 11.07 7.06
C TYR A 62 -9.57 12.23 6.09
N ALA A 63 -8.55 13.04 5.84
CA ALA A 63 -8.55 14.02 4.75
C ALA A 63 -7.36 13.70 3.86
N ILE A 64 -7.61 13.17 2.66
CA ILE A 64 -6.59 12.60 1.79
C ILE A 64 -6.40 13.52 0.59
N ASN A 65 -5.13 13.72 0.23
CA ASN A 65 -4.68 14.54 -0.89
C ASN A 65 -5.25 15.96 -0.86
N VAL A 66 -4.85 16.75 0.13
CA VAL A 66 -4.91 18.21 -0.01
C VAL A 66 -3.71 18.63 -0.84
N GLN A 67 -3.95 19.18 -2.02
CA GLN A 67 -2.89 19.48 -2.99
C GLN A 67 -3.18 20.74 -3.79
N ASP A 68 -2.12 21.36 -4.34
CA ASP A 68 -2.24 22.37 -5.38
C ASP A 68 -2.49 21.74 -6.76
N GLU A 69 -3.05 22.53 -7.69
CA GLU A 69 -3.35 22.08 -9.06
C GLU A 69 -2.15 22.31 -10.00
N ASN A 70 -1.70 21.24 -10.66
CA ASN A 70 -0.90 21.24 -11.90
C ASN A 70 0.53 21.79 -11.81
N ASP A 71 1.31 21.42 -10.80
CA ASP A 71 2.74 21.71 -10.73
C ASP A 71 3.57 20.39 -10.74
N PRO A 72 4.66 20.24 -11.52
CA PRO A 72 5.63 19.15 -11.32
C PRO A 72 6.21 19.12 -9.89
N ASP A 73 6.14 20.23 -9.16
CA ASP A 73 6.59 20.40 -7.79
C ASP A 73 5.45 20.39 -6.76
N TYR A 74 4.38 19.66 -7.07
CA TYR A 74 3.16 19.67 -6.28
C TYR A 74 3.43 19.33 -4.81
N THR A 75 2.71 20.01 -3.92
CA THR A 75 2.65 19.62 -2.51
C THR A 75 1.39 18.83 -2.26
N THR A 76 1.53 17.63 -1.69
CA THR A 76 0.40 16.81 -1.26
C THR A 76 0.50 16.52 0.22
N ILE A 77 -0.59 16.74 0.96
CA ILE A 77 -0.72 16.34 2.35
C ILE A 77 -1.95 15.46 2.56
N SER A 78 -1.79 14.43 3.38
CA SER A 78 -2.90 13.63 3.91
C SER A 78 -2.88 13.64 5.44
N LEU A 79 -4.06 13.83 6.03
CA LEU A 79 -4.31 13.88 7.46
C LEU A 79 -5.03 12.60 7.88
N PHE A 80 -4.43 11.89 8.83
CA PHE A 80 -4.97 10.68 9.47
C PHE A 80 -5.94 11.04 10.60
N PRO A 81 -6.55 10.07 11.32
CA PRO A 81 -7.44 10.37 12.42
C PRO A 81 -6.80 11.22 13.51
N ASN A 82 -7.60 12.12 14.11
CA ASN A 82 -7.18 13.03 15.18
C ASN A 82 -6.06 14.01 14.78
N SER A 83 -5.98 14.36 13.50
CA SER A 83 -4.96 15.24 12.95
C SER A 83 -5.47 16.66 12.74
N LYS A 84 -4.54 17.62 12.85
CA LYS A 84 -4.78 19.05 12.67
C LYS A 84 -3.59 19.71 11.97
N GLY A 85 -3.84 20.23 10.77
CA GLY A 85 -2.83 20.94 9.98
C GLY A 85 -3.35 22.26 9.43
N LYS A 86 -2.44 23.16 9.10
CA LYS A 86 -2.72 24.45 8.46
C LYS A 86 -1.80 24.59 7.23
N LEU A 87 -2.30 25.25 6.19
CA LEU A 87 -1.53 25.57 5.00
C LEU A 87 -1.35 27.09 4.89
N GLU A 88 -0.15 27.51 4.49
CA GLU A 88 0.06 28.86 3.95
C GLU A 88 0.05 28.75 2.42
N ILE A 89 -0.88 29.46 1.80
CA ILE A 89 -1.19 29.37 0.36
C ILE A 89 -0.97 30.74 -0.26
N GLN A 90 -0.11 30.80 -1.28
CA GLN A 90 0.11 32.02 -2.04
C GLN A 90 -0.33 31.81 -3.49
N GLY A 91 -1.39 32.52 -3.89
CA GLY A 91 -1.96 32.39 -5.23
C GLY A 91 -2.57 31.00 -5.45
N LYS A 92 -1.81 30.11 -6.09
CA LYS A 92 -2.26 28.78 -6.51
C LYS A 92 -1.48 27.63 -5.86
N GLU A 93 -0.46 27.96 -5.08
CA GLU A 93 0.55 27.01 -4.60
C GLU A 93 0.55 26.98 -3.07
N ILE A 94 0.80 25.80 -2.51
CA ILE A 94 1.09 25.66 -1.09
C ILE A 94 2.54 26.11 -0.88
N LYS A 95 2.75 27.16 -0.07
CA LYS A 95 4.10 27.67 0.22
C LYS A 95 4.69 27.10 1.49
N LYS A 96 3.85 26.65 2.41
CA LYS A 96 4.30 26.07 3.68
C LYS A 96 3.22 25.21 4.29
N VAL A 97 3.65 24.12 4.91
CA VAL A 97 2.80 23.17 5.61
C VAL A 97 3.06 23.29 7.11
N ILE A 98 2.02 23.52 7.91
CA ILE A 98 2.13 23.64 9.37
C ILE A 98 1.41 22.46 10.01
N LEU A 99 2.15 21.54 10.63
CA LEU A 99 1.58 20.35 11.29
C LEU A 99 1.49 20.59 12.79
N MET A 100 0.26 20.56 13.32
CA MET A 100 0.02 20.97 14.71
C MET A 100 -0.15 19.77 15.65
N ASN A 101 -0.84 18.71 15.21
CA ASN A 101 -1.11 17.51 16.01
C ASN A 101 -1.58 16.37 15.11
N GLY A 102 -1.26 15.13 15.49
CA GLY A 102 -1.67 13.90 14.84
C GLY A 102 -0.67 13.39 13.82
N LEU A 103 -1.11 12.46 12.99
CA LEU A 103 -0.29 11.79 11.97
C LEU A 103 -0.59 12.34 10.58
N PHE A 104 0.47 12.48 9.79
CA PHE A 104 0.44 13.06 8.45
C PHE A 104 1.30 12.26 7.49
N ARG A 105 0.86 12.23 6.24
CA ARG A 105 1.71 11.97 5.08
C ARG A 105 1.92 13.29 4.36
N VAL A 106 3.17 13.64 4.08
CA VAL A 106 3.52 14.87 3.37
C VAL A 106 4.48 14.55 2.24
N GLU A 107 4.14 15.01 1.05
CA GLU A 107 4.98 14.96 -0.14
C GLU A 107 5.18 16.41 -0.59
N THR A 108 6.38 16.95 -0.44
CA THR A 108 6.64 18.37 -0.65
C THR A 108 8.11 18.69 -0.80
N LYS A 109 8.41 19.80 -1.47
CA LYS A 109 9.70 20.51 -1.39
C LYS A 109 9.60 21.85 -0.66
N ASN A 110 8.39 22.21 -0.21
CA ASN A 110 8.13 23.44 0.49
C ASN A 110 8.42 23.27 1.99
N PRO A 111 8.70 24.35 2.73
CA PRO A 111 8.94 24.28 4.17
C PRO A 111 7.81 23.60 4.95
N ILE A 112 8.19 22.75 5.91
CA ILE A 112 7.28 22.17 6.91
C ILE A 112 7.60 22.79 8.27
N GLU A 113 6.59 23.41 8.90
CA GLU A 113 6.69 23.90 10.27
C GLU A 113 6.18 22.85 11.26
N LEU A 114 7.06 22.50 12.21
CA LEU A 114 6.82 21.54 13.28
C LEU A 114 7.12 22.19 14.64
N PRO A 115 6.51 21.74 15.74
CA PRO A 115 6.73 22.36 17.05
C PRO A 115 8.16 22.18 17.58
N LEU A 116 8.79 21.02 17.35
CA LEU A 116 10.13 20.69 17.89
C LEU A 116 11.26 20.65 16.85
N ALA A 117 10.92 20.59 15.56
CA ALA A 117 11.89 20.31 14.50
C ALA A 117 11.95 21.42 13.44
N ASN A 118 13.12 21.61 12.84
CA ASN A 118 13.26 22.20 11.51
C ASN A 118 13.79 21.12 10.55
N ILE A 119 13.25 21.12 9.33
CA ILE A 119 13.63 20.21 8.25
C ILE A 119 14.38 21.02 7.19
N SER A 120 15.57 20.55 6.83
CA SER A 120 16.35 21.05 5.70
C SER A 120 16.46 19.94 4.66
N TYR A 121 16.01 20.20 3.44
CA TYR A 121 16.15 19.26 2.33
C TYR A 121 17.59 19.29 1.81
N LEU A 122 18.16 18.12 1.51
CA LEU A 122 19.54 18.02 1.03
C LEU A 122 19.66 18.06 -0.51
N ASP A 123 18.53 18.02 -1.20
CA ASP A 123 18.41 18.23 -2.63
C ASP A 123 17.11 19.01 -2.94
N ASP A 124 16.97 19.44 -4.20
CA ASP A 124 15.79 20.20 -4.67
C ASP A 124 14.61 19.29 -5.06
N SER A 125 14.69 17.99 -4.76
CA SER A 125 13.63 17.04 -5.13
C SER A 125 12.51 17.00 -4.09
N THR A 126 11.31 16.64 -4.55
CA THR A 126 10.15 16.43 -3.67
C THR A 126 10.42 15.28 -2.71
N GLN A 127 10.35 15.58 -1.42
CA GLN A 127 10.58 14.62 -0.36
C GLN A 127 9.26 14.01 0.11
N PHE A 128 9.29 12.75 0.55
CA PHE A 128 8.11 12.07 1.11
C PHE A 128 8.38 11.74 2.56
N PHE A 129 7.57 12.30 3.45
CA PHE A 129 7.58 12.02 4.88
C PHE A 129 6.28 11.37 5.38
N TYR A 130 6.43 10.54 6.41
CA TYR A 130 5.41 10.41 7.45
C TYR A 130 5.84 11.20 8.67
N ILE A 131 4.92 12.00 9.22
CA ILE A 131 5.21 12.84 10.38
C ILE A 131 4.11 12.67 11.41
N GLU A 132 4.48 12.31 12.63
CA GLU A 132 3.59 12.30 13.79
C GLU A 132 3.96 13.46 14.71
N VAL A 133 2.94 14.24 15.09
CA VAL A 133 3.08 15.36 16.03
C VAL A 133 2.18 15.10 17.21
N THR A 134 2.76 15.00 18.39
CA THR A 134 2.04 14.91 19.67
C THR A 134 2.51 16.05 20.58
N PRO A 135 1.83 16.30 21.72
CA PRO A 135 2.32 17.27 22.70
C PRO A 135 3.71 16.96 23.27
N GLU A 136 4.10 15.68 23.28
CA GLU A 136 5.33 15.20 23.93
C GLU A 136 6.46 14.90 22.94
N GLU A 137 6.11 14.67 21.67
CA GLU A 137 7.03 14.10 20.70
C GLU A 137 6.67 14.52 19.26
N VAL A 138 7.70 14.72 18.44
CA VAL A 138 7.59 14.79 16.98
C VAL A 138 8.42 13.64 16.40
N SER A 139 7.79 12.74 15.67
CA SER A 139 8.48 11.69 14.93
C SER A 139 8.39 11.97 13.42
N ILE A 140 9.52 11.85 12.73
CA ILE A 140 9.67 12.14 11.30
C ILE A 140 10.34 10.94 10.65
N SER A 141 9.61 10.24 9.79
CA SER A 141 10.10 9.13 9.00
C SER A 141 10.17 9.51 7.52
N LEU A 142 11.28 9.19 6.86
CA LEU A 142 11.50 9.50 5.46
C LEU A 142 11.23 8.28 4.58
N VAL A 143 10.36 8.45 3.58
CA VAL A 143 9.99 7.41 2.62
C VAL A 143 10.81 7.52 1.34
N SER A 144 11.15 8.73 0.92
CA SER A 144 11.95 8.99 -0.28
C SER A 144 12.74 10.28 -0.13
N GLY A 145 13.99 10.26 -0.63
CA GLY A 145 14.93 11.38 -0.63
C GLY A 145 15.88 11.40 0.57
N GLN A 146 16.37 12.58 0.95
CA GLN A 146 17.28 12.80 2.10
C GLN A 146 17.00 14.16 2.77
N ALA A 147 17.07 14.19 4.10
CA ALA A 147 16.82 15.41 4.87
C ALA A 147 17.72 15.52 6.11
N GLU A 148 18.04 16.74 6.51
CA GLU A 148 18.62 17.06 7.82
C GLU A 148 17.51 17.56 8.74
N ILE A 149 17.40 16.93 9.90
CA ILE A 149 16.42 17.27 10.93
C ILE A 149 17.16 17.87 12.12
N SER A 150 16.79 19.10 12.47
CA SER A 150 17.37 19.81 13.61
C SER A 150 16.34 20.05 14.69
N HIS A 151 16.73 19.88 15.95
CA HIS A 151 15.86 20.22 17.06
C HIS A 151 15.87 21.75 17.27
N LYS A 152 14.71 22.39 17.40
CA LYS A 152 14.61 23.85 17.51
C LYS A 152 15.35 24.45 18.70
N ASN A 153 15.38 23.71 19.81
CA ASN A 153 15.96 24.18 21.08
C ASN A 153 17.29 23.51 21.45
N LEU A 154 17.77 22.55 20.65
CA LEU A 154 19.03 21.85 20.93
C LEU A 154 19.98 22.08 19.76
N ALA A 155 21.27 22.26 20.03
CA ALA A 155 22.29 22.40 18.99
C ALA A 155 22.65 21.06 18.32
N ARG A 156 21.67 20.15 18.17
CA ARG A 156 21.85 18.82 17.61
C ARG A 156 20.99 18.64 16.37
N LYS A 157 21.60 17.97 15.38
CA LYS A 157 21.00 17.66 14.09
C LYS A 157 21.23 16.20 13.75
N VAL A 158 20.34 15.64 12.96
CA VAL A 158 20.37 14.25 12.50
C VAL A 158 20.04 14.26 11.01
N GLN A 159 20.91 13.72 10.19
CA GLN A 159 20.60 13.43 8.80
C GLN A 159 19.88 12.09 8.72
N ILE A 160 18.79 12.04 7.95
CA ILE A 160 18.01 10.84 7.70
C ILE A 160 17.89 10.57 6.19
N GLN A 161 17.86 9.29 5.83
CA GLN A 161 17.66 8.77 4.48
C GLN A 161 16.39 7.93 4.40
N MET A 162 16.10 7.39 3.21
CA MET A 162 14.95 6.51 2.99
C MET A 162 14.91 5.36 4.01
N LYS A 163 13.73 5.15 4.62
CA LYS A 163 13.45 4.15 5.67
C LYS A 163 14.19 4.41 6.98
N GLU A 164 14.56 5.65 7.23
CA GLU A 164 15.03 6.10 8.54
C GLU A 164 14.01 7.02 9.19
N GLU A 165 14.09 7.07 10.51
CA GLU A 165 13.25 7.89 11.37
C GLU A 165 14.11 8.67 12.37
N VAL A 166 13.62 9.85 12.74
CA VAL A 166 14.11 10.60 13.89
C VAL A 166 12.95 10.96 14.79
N ILE A 167 13.20 10.86 16.09
CA ILE A 167 12.24 11.17 17.14
C ILE A 167 12.78 12.35 17.95
N LEU A 168 11.99 13.40 18.05
CA LEU A 168 12.31 14.61 18.80
C LEU A 168 11.39 14.73 20.00
N ARG A 169 11.96 14.94 21.17
CA ARG A 169 11.26 15.26 22.43
C ARG A 169 11.79 16.60 22.94
N PRO A 170 11.08 17.31 23.83
CA PRO A 170 11.51 18.63 24.32
C PRO A 170 12.97 18.72 24.76
N SER A 171 13.54 17.62 25.26
CA SER A 171 14.91 17.51 25.77
C SER A 171 15.82 16.54 25.01
N SER A 172 15.35 15.87 23.94
CA SER A 172 16.18 14.88 23.21
C SER A 172 15.89 14.85 21.72
N ILE A 173 16.84 14.30 20.97
CA ILE A 173 16.70 13.93 19.57
C ILE A 173 17.37 12.57 19.40
N ASP A 174 16.60 11.60 18.94
CA ASP A 174 17.00 10.20 18.83
C ASP A 174 16.86 9.79 17.35
N GLY A 175 17.94 9.28 16.75
CA GLY A 175 18.00 8.99 15.33
C GLY A 175 19.42 9.14 14.75
N PRO A 176 19.66 8.64 13.53
CA PRO A 176 18.70 7.91 12.70
C PRO A 176 18.42 6.51 13.29
N ILE A 177 17.16 6.08 13.24
CA ILE A 177 16.73 4.73 13.64
C ILE A 177 15.88 4.09 12.53
N GLU A 178 15.68 2.78 12.58
CA GLU A 178 14.75 2.11 11.67
C GLU A 178 13.31 2.58 11.92
N VAL A 179 12.53 2.76 10.85
CA VAL A 179 11.12 3.16 10.92
C VAL A 179 10.32 2.24 11.85
N GLU A 180 9.65 2.86 12.82
CA GLU A 180 8.79 2.17 13.77
C GLU A 180 7.58 1.49 13.11
N LYS A 181 7.06 0.45 13.77
CA LYS A 181 5.89 -0.31 13.31
C LYS A 181 4.67 0.58 13.05
N LYS A 182 4.48 1.65 13.83
CA LYS A 182 3.33 2.57 13.70
C LYS A 182 3.24 3.21 12.30
N PHE A 183 4.36 3.55 11.68
CA PHE A 183 4.38 4.10 10.32
C PHE A 183 4.16 3.03 9.25
N LYS A 184 4.68 1.81 9.48
CA LYS A 184 4.37 0.64 8.63
C LYS A 184 2.86 0.37 8.63
N ASP A 185 2.21 0.46 9.79
CA ASP A 185 0.75 0.31 9.95
C ASP A 185 -0.03 1.46 9.31
N ALA A 186 0.44 2.70 9.45
CA ALA A 186 -0.16 3.87 8.80
C ALA A 186 -0.10 3.79 7.27
N TYR A 187 1.05 3.38 6.72
CA TYR A 187 1.22 3.10 5.30
C TYR A 187 0.25 2.03 4.83
N LYS A 188 0.14 0.90 5.56
CA LYS A 188 -0.80 -0.18 5.23
C LYS A 188 -2.25 0.33 5.20
N LYS A 189 -2.69 1.08 6.23
CA LYS A 189 -4.04 1.65 6.30
C LYS A 189 -4.32 2.64 5.16
N GLN A 190 -3.35 3.47 4.79
CA GLN A 190 -3.50 4.37 3.65
C GLN A 190 -3.66 3.57 2.35
N ARG A 191 -2.84 2.53 2.14
CA ARG A 191 -2.95 1.65 0.97
C ARG A 191 -4.29 0.92 0.92
N GLU A 192 -4.82 0.49 2.06
CA GLU A 192 -6.16 -0.08 2.17
C GLU A 192 -7.24 0.96 1.79
N PHE A 193 -7.10 2.21 2.25
CA PHE A 193 -8.03 3.28 1.93
C PHE A 193 -8.00 3.64 0.43
N GLU A 194 -6.81 3.83 -0.12
CA GLU A 194 -6.59 4.05 -1.55
C GLU A 194 -7.15 2.88 -2.37
N ALA A 195 -6.85 1.64 -1.98
CA ALA A 195 -7.34 0.44 -2.66
C ALA A 195 -8.87 0.34 -2.61
N ASN A 196 -9.50 0.64 -1.47
CA ASN A 196 -10.95 0.68 -1.35
C ASN A 196 -11.56 1.75 -2.25
N PHE A 197 -10.94 2.93 -2.33
CA PHE A 197 -11.35 4.01 -3.21
C PHE A 197 -11.20 3.64 -4.70
N PHE A 198 -10.07 3.01 -5.08
CA PHE A 198 -9.87 2.50 -6.44
C PHE A 198 -10.82 1.35 -6.78
N ASN A 199 -11.17 0.49 -5.82
CA ASN A 199 -12.16 -0.57 -6.01
C ASN A 199 -13.56 0.01 -6.23
N LEU A 200 -13.95 1.02 -5.45
CA LEU A 200 -15.18 1.79 -5.67
C LEU A 200 -15.22 2.38 -7.08
N PHE A 201 -14.13 2.99 -7.55
CA PHE A 201 -13.99 3.50 -8.91
C PHE A 201 -14.15 2.44 -10.00
N ASN A 202 -13.48 1.29 -9.82
CA ASN A 202 -13.56 0.19 -10.76
C ASN A 202 -14.95 -0.44 -10.79
N ASP A 203 -15.67 -0.45 -9.68
CA ASP A 203 -17.06 -0.91 -9.63
C ASP A 203 -18.02 0.12 -10.22
N ALA A 204 -17.71 1.40 -10.11
CA ALA A 204 -18.46 2.48 -10.72
C ALA A 204 -18.37 2.49 -12.26
N SER A 205 -17.17 2.38 -12.82
CA SER A 205 -16.97 2.27 -14.28
C SER A 205 -17.64 1.01 -14.84
N PHE A 206 -17.63 -0.07 -14.06
CA PHE A 206 -18.35 -1.29 -14.36
C PHE A 206 -19.87 -1.11 -14.36
N ILE A 207 -20.42 -0.37 -13.38
CA ILE A 207 -21.84 0.00 -13.34
C ILE A 207 -22.21 0.88 -14.55
N GLN A 208 -21.38 1.86 -14.92
CA GLN A 208 -21.63 2.70 -16.11
C GLN A 208 -21.71 1.87 -17.39
N GLN A 209 -20.77 0.96 -17.62
CA GLN A 209 -20.79 0.08 -18.78
C GLN A 209 -22.06 -0.78 -18.81
N LYS A 210 -22.49 -1.31 -17.66
CA LYS A 210 -23.72 -2.08 -17.52
C LYS A 210 -24.95 -1.24 -17.87
N THR A 211 -25.04 -0.02 -17.36
CA THR A 211 -26.16 0.91 -17.62
C THR A 211 -26.20 1.33 -19.09
N TYR A 212 -25.05 1.67 -19.68
CA TYR A 212 -24.92 1.99 -21.09
C TYR A 212 -25.40 0.85 -22.01
N ILE A 213 -25.02 -0.40 -21.69
CA ILE A 213 -25.51 -1.59 -22.40
C ILE A 213 -27.03 -1.71 -22.29
N ALA A 214 -27.60 -1.56 -21.09
CA ALA A 214 -29.03 -1.66 -20.87
C ALA A 214 -29.83 -0.57 -21.61
N ASP A 215 -29.31 0.65 -21.67
CA ASP A 215 -29.98 1.74 -22.39
C ASP A 215 -29.89 1.59 -23.91
N MET A 216 -28.77 1.10 -24.45
CA MET A 216 -28.68 0.71 -25.86
C MET A 216 -29.69 -0.40 -26.22
N GLU A 217 -29.85 -1.41 -25.36
CA GLU A 217 -30.86 -2.46 -25.56
C GLU A 217 -32.28 -1.89 -25.61
N LYS A 218 -32.62 -0.98 -24.69
CA LYS A 218 -33.93 -0.30 -24.70
C LYS A 218 -34.13 0.52 -25.96
N GLN A 219 -33.12 1.30 -26.39
CA GLN A 219 -33.21 2.11 -27.60
C GLN A 219 -33.42 1.25 -28.85
N ILE A 220 -32.63 0.18 -29.01
CA ILE A 220 -32.79 -0.77 -30.13
C ILE A 220 -34.18 -1.41 -30.09
N SER A 221 -34.66 -1.83 -28.92
CA SER A 221 -35.98 -2.45 -28.80
C SER A 221 -37.12 -1.49 -29.16
N ARG A 222 -37.01 -0.21 -28.79
CA ARG A 222 -37.98 0.83 -29.15
C ARG A 222 -37.98 1.06 -30.66
N LEU A 223 -36.80 1.31 -31.25
CA LEU A 223 -36.68 1.55 -32.69
C LEU A 223 -37.18 0.37 -33.53
N LYS A 224 -36.92 -0.88 -33.10
CA LYS A 224 -37.47 -2.06 -33.77
C LYS A 224 -38.99 -2.14 -33.68
N LYS A 225 -39.57 -1.75 -32.55
CA LYS A 225 -41.01 -1.71 -32.35
C LYS A 225 -41.63 -0.68 -33.29
N ASP A 226 -41.08 0.53 -33.33
CA ASP A 226 -41.56 1.63 -34.19
C ASP A 226 -41.47 1.24 -35.68
N ILE A 227 -40.36 0.62 -36.12
CA ILE A 227 -40.22 0.09 -37.50
C ILE A 227 -41.35 -0.89 -37.81
N LYS A 228 -41.63 -1.84 -36.89
CA LYS A 228 -42.66 -2.86 -37.08
C LYS A 228 -44.07 -2.25 -37.12
N GLU A 229 -44.34 -1.23 -36.31
CA GLU A 229 -45.61 -0.50 -36.34
C GLU A 229 -45.83 0.20 -37.68
N ILE A 230 -44.83 0.93 -38.18
CA ILE A 230 -44.89 1.59 -39.50
C ILE A 230 -45.14 0.58 -40.62
N GLU A 231 -44.47 -0.58 -40.58
CA GLU A 231 -44.63 -1.63 -41.59
C GLU A 231 -46.01 -2.31 -41.50
N ASN A 232 -46.56 -2.48 -40.29
CA ASN A 232 -47.90 -3.05 -40.09
C ASN A 232 -49.02 -2.10 -40.55
N GLU A 233 -48.81 -0.78 -40.47
CA GLU A 233 -49.75 0.23 -40.96
C GLU A 233 -49.70 0.41 -42.50
N GLY A 234 -48.92 -0.42 -43.19
CA GLY A 234 -48.77 -0.39 -44.65
C GLY A 234 -47.76 0.65 -45.15
N GLY A 235 -47.03 1.30 -44.24
CA GLY A 235 -45.92 2.19 -44.57
C GLY A 235 -44.61 1.46 -44.84
N SER A 236 -43.61 2.19 -45.33
CA SER A 236 -42.23 1.72 -45.40
C SER A 236 -41.39 2.49 -44.39
N ALA A 237 -40.85 1.80 -43.39
CA ALA A 237 -39.99 2.45 -42.40
C ALA A 237 -38.75 3.06 -43.07
N PRO A 238 -38.34 4.29 -42.69
CA PRO A 238 -37.21 4.97 -43.33
C PRO A 238 -35.94 4.12 -43.34
N THR A 239 -35.27 4.02 -44.49
CA THR A 239 -34.01 3.27 -44.64
C THR A 239 -32.96 3.70 -43.62
N GLN A 240 -32.90 5.00 -43.30
CA GLN A 240 -32.00 5.54 -42.28
C GLN A 240 -32.27 4.97 -40.88
N MET A 241 -33.53 4.70 -40.54
CA MET A 241 -33.92 4.11 -39.26
C MET A 241 -33.47 2.65 -39.17
N LYS A 242 -33.64 1.88 -40.25
CA LYS A 242 -33.17 0.48 -40.35
C LYS A 242 -31.64 0.40 -40.25
N ILE A 243 -30.92 1.29 -40.94
CA ILE A 243 -29.45 1.39 -40.86
C ILE A 243 -29.02 1.78 -39.44
N GLY A 244 -29.70 2.74 -38.81
CA GLY A 244 -29.41 3.17 -37.44
C GLY A 244 -29.54 2.04 -36.42
N VAL A 245 -30.58 1.21 -36.53
CA VAL A 245 -30.75 0.01 -35.69
C VAL A 245 -29.59 -0.97 -35.88
N GLN A 246 -29.20 -1.28 -37.12
CA GLN A 246 -28.09 -2.19 -37.39
C GLN A 246 -26.75 -1.68 -36.84
N GLN A 247 -26.50 -0.37 -36.92
CA GLN A 247 -25.31 0.25 -36.36
C GLN A 247 -25.30 0.17 -34.82
N LEU A 248 -26.42 0.48 -34.17
CA LEU A 248 -26.57 0.35 -32.72
C LEU A 248 -26.41 -1.11 -32.26
N GLU A 249 -26.95 -2.09 -32.99
CA GLU A 249 -26.75 -3.52 -32.69
C GLU A 249 -25.29 -3.94 -32.78
N LYS A 250 -24.55 -3.44 -33.78
CA LYS A 250 -23.11 -3.68 -33.92
C LYS A 250 -22.32 -3.08 -32.75
N GLN A 251 -22.67 -1.87 -32.33
CA GLN A 251 -22.07 -1.21 -31.16
C GLN A 251 -22.39 -1.97 -29.87
N LEU A 252 -23.65 -2.36 -29.66
CA LEU A 252 -24.09 -3.16 -28.50
C LEU A 252 -23.34 -4.49 -28.41
N LYS A 253 -23.16 -5.20 -29.54
CA LYS A 253 -22.40 -6.45 -29.58
C LYS A 253 -20.93 -6.25 -29.16
N GLY A 254 -20.31 -5.17 -29.61
CA GLY A 254 -18.95 -4.79 -29.21
C GLY A 254 -18.85 -4.46 -27.71
N ALA A 255 -19.79 -3.66 -27.20
CA ALA A 255 -19.85 -3.29 -25.78
C ALA A 255 -20.07 -4.52 -24.88
N LYS A 256 -21.02 -5.40 -25.21
CA LYS A 256 -21.25 -6.66 -24.47
C LYS A 256 -20.03 -7.57 -24.44
N LYS A 257 -19.28 -7.67 -25.55
CA LYS A 257 -18.06 -8.49 -25.61
C LYS A 257 -17.00 -7.94 -24.66
N LYS A 258 -16.72 -6.63 -24.71
CA LYS A 258 -15.75 -5.97 -23.82
C LYS A 258 -16.15 -6.13 -22.35
N PHE A 259 -17.42 -5.88 -22.03
CA PHE A 259 -17.95 -6.03 -20.67
C PHE A 259 -17.82 -7.47 -20.15
N LYS A 260 -18.08 -8.48 -21.00
CA LYS A 260 -17.89 -9.90 -20.62
C LYS A 260 -16.44 -10.26 -20.35
N GLU A 261 -15.49 -9.72 -21.13
CA GLU A 261 -14.06 -9.90 -20.90
C GLU A 261 -13.61 -9.25 -19.58
N GLU A 262 -14.17 -8.08 -19.27
CA GLU A 262 -13.91 -7.36 -18.02
C GLU A 262 -14.47 -8.11 -16.79
N ILE A 263 -15.70 -8.66 -16.89
CA ILE A 263 -16.26 -9.56 -15.87
C ILE A 263 -15.32 -10.74 -15.62
N LYS A 264 -14.86 -11.41 -16.68
CA LYS A 264 -13.98 -12.58 -16.56
C LYS A 264 -12.68 -12.23 -15.83
N LYS A 265 -12.07 -11.09 -16.16
CA LYS A 265 -10.87 -10.58 -15.47
C LYS A 265 -11.12 -10.27 -13.99
N LYS A 266 -12.25 -9.61 -13.67
CA LYS A 266 -12.62 -9.31 -12.27
C LYS A 266 -12.89 -10.57 -11.45
N THR A 267 -13.55 -11.58 -12.02
CA THR A 267 -13.79 -12.86 -11.33
C THR A 267 -12.49 -13.58 -11.01
N GLN A 268 -11.59 -13.69 -12.00
CA GLN A 268 -10.27 -14.30 -11.81
C GLN A 268 -9.42 -13.55 -10.76
N LYS A 269 -9.50 -12.21 -10.73
CA LYS A 269 -8.82 -11.41 -9.71
C LYS A 269 -9.34 -11.71 -8.30
N LYS A 270 -10.66 -11.78 -8.12
CA LYS A 270 -11.29 -12.10 -6.83
C LYS A 270 -10.98 -13.51 -6.35
N GLU A 271 -10.87 -14.48 -7.27
CA GLU A 271 -10.44 -15.84 -6.94
C GLU A 271 -8.99 -15.84 -6.44
N LYS A 272 -8.07 -15.17 -7.15
CA LYS A 272 -6.68 -15.02 -6.71
C LYS A 272 -6.54 -14.28 -5.38
N GLU A 273 -7.33 -13.23 -5.13
CA GLU A 273 -7.31 -12.50 -3.85
C GLU A 273 -7.79 -13.38 -2.68
N LYS A 274 -8.77 -14.28 -2.92
CA LYS A 274 -9.20 -15.26 -1.91
C LYS A 274 -8.11 -16.30 -1.65
N GLU A 275 -7.46 -16.80 -2.68
CA GLU A 275 -6.34 -17.74 -2.56
C GLU A 275 -5.18 -17.12 -1.78
N LEU A 276 -4.82 -15.86 -2.08
CA LEU A 276 -3.76 -15.14 -1.37
C LEU A 276 -4.12 -14.89 0.10
N SER A 277 -5.35 -14.48 0.40
CA SER A 277 -5.80 -14.28 1.79
C SER A 277 -5.83 -15.59 2.58
N GLN A 278 -6.15 -16.71 1.93
CA GLN A 278 -6.10 -18.02 2.55
C GLN A 278 -4.65 -18.44 2.82
N PHE A 279 -3.75 -18.21 1.86
CA PHE A 279 -2.32 -18.44 2.02
C PHE A 279 -1.71 -17.60 3.16
N GLU A 280 -2.03 -16.31 3.27
CA GLU A 280 -1.57 -15.44 4.35
C GLU A 280 -2.02 -15.95 5.73
N LYS A 281 -3.28 -16.39 5.87
CA LYS A 281 -3.78 -16.97 7.12
C LYS A 281 -3.07 -18.28 7.49
N GLU A 282 -2.81 -19.13 6.50
CA GLU A 282 -2.06 -20.37 6.70
C GLU A 282 -0.60 -20.07 7.08
N PHE A 283 0.00 -19.04 6.49
CA PHE A 283 1.34 -18.57 6.81
C PHE A 283 1.42 -18.02 8.25
N GLU A 284 0.52 -17.11 8.64
CA GLU A 284 0.45 -16.59 10.02
C GLU A 284 0.21 -17.72 11.04
N ALA A 285 -0.61 -18.73 10.70
CA ALA A 285 -0.84 -19.88 11.57
C ALA A 285 0.43 -20.74 11.74
N ARG A 286 1.22 -20.91 10.68
CA ARG A 286 2.52 -21.60 10.74
C ARG A 286 3.54 -20.81 11.55
N GLU A 287 3.59 -19.50 11.38
CA GLU A 287 4.48 -18.62 12.13
C GLU A 287 4.19 -18.67 13.64
N ARG A 288 2.91 -18.56 14.05
CA ARG A 288 2.50 -18.72 15.46
C ARG A 288 2.81 -20.10 16.03
N LYS A 289 2.72 -21.14 15.20
CA LYS A 289 3.09 -22.50 15.61
C LYS A 289 4.60 -22.60 15.86
N PHE A 290 5.39 -22.00 14.97
CA PHE A 290 6.84 -21.93 15.09
C PHE A 290 7.28 -21.12 16.32
N GLU A 291 6.66 -19.97 16.58
CA GLU A 291 6.88 -19.19 17.80
C GLU A 291 6.57 -20.01 19.06
N LYS A 292 5.47 -20.75 19.09
CA LYS A 292 5.14 -21.65 20.22
C LYS A 292 6.13 -22.80 20.36
N GLU A 293 6.62 -23.36 19.26
CA GLU A 293 7.67 -24.39 19.29
C GLU A 293 8.98 -23.82 19.86
N LEU A 294 9.37 -22.62 19.45
CA LEU A 294 10.52 -21.89 20.01
C LEU A 294 10.33 -21.58 21.49
N GLU A 295 9.15 -21.14 21.91
CA GLU A 295 8.83 -20.85 23.31
C GLU A 295 8.87 -22.12 24.17
N ASN A 296 8.34 -23.24 23.65
CA ASN A 296 8.42 -24.54 24.31
C ASN A 296 9.85 -25.06 24.38
N MET A 297 10.66 -24.84 23.33
CA MET A 297 12.09 -25.17 23.34
C MET A 297 12.84 -24.30 24.36
N ALA A 298 12.59 -22.99 24.41
CA ALA A 298 13.19 -22.09 25.39
C ALA A 298 12.80 -22.46 26.84
N ARG A 299 11.54 -22.84 27.07
CA ARG A 299 11.09 -23.37 28.37
C ARG A 299 11.73 -24.71 28.71
N GLY A 300 11.90 -25.60 27.73
CA GLY A 300 12.64 -26.86 27.88
C GLY A 300 14.13 -26.67 28.17
N VAL A 301 14.75 -25.60 27.64
CA VAL A 301 16.13 -25.20 27.92
C VAL A 301 16.27 -24.65 29.36
N SER A 302 15.22 -24.07 29.94
CA SER A 302 15.24 -23.57 31.33
C SER A 302 15.22 -24.66 32.42
N LEU A 303 14.93 -25.92 32.07
CA LEU A 303 14.78 -27.04 33.02
C LEU A 303 15.93 -28.09 32.98
N GLY A 304 17.06 -27.81 32.34
CA GLY A 304 18.22 -28.71 32.48
C GLY A 304 19.40 -28.33 31.59
N ALA A 305 20.39 -27.67 32.20
CA ALA A 305 21.65 -27.35 31.57
C ALA A 305 22.35 -28.57 30.94
N LYS A 306 22.52 -28.57 29.62
CA LYS A 306 23.70 -29.11 28.91
C LYS A 306 23.92 -28.30 27.63
N SER A 307 24.89 -27.37 27.64
CA SER A 307 25.13 -26.41 26.56
C SER A 307 25.47 -27.04 25.20
N SER A 308 25.94 -28.29 25.16
CA SER A 308 26.24 -28.98 23.89
C SER A 308 25.01 -29.36 23.06
N LYS A 309 23.80 -29.42 23.65
CA LYS A 309 22.54 -29.58 22.90
C LYS A 309 22.06 -28.25 22.29
N ILE A 310 22.43 -27.13 22.89
CA ILE A 310 21.99 -25.79 22.46
C ILE A 310 22.71 -25.42 21.16
N ASP A 311 24.03 -25.63 21.08
CA ASP A 311 24.81 -25.31 19.87
C ASP A 311 24.40 -26.16 18.67
N LYS A 312 24.08 -27.45 18.91
CA LYS A 312 23.61 -28.36 17.85
C LYS A 312 22.22 -27.97 17.34
N ASN A 313 21.30 -27.66 18.26
CA ASN A 313 19.96 -27.18 17.91
C ASN A 313 20.00 -25.82 17.19
N MET A 314 20.91 -24.93 17.58
CA MET A 314 21.08 -23.62 16.94
C MET A 314 21.68 -23.75 15.54
N SER A 315 22.69 -24.63 15.36
CA SER A 315 23.25 -24.95 14.04
C SER A 315 22.24 -25.61 13.10
N ASP A 316 21.40 -26.51 13.61
CA ASP A 316 20.36 -27.15 12.82
C ASP A 316 19.22 -26.17 12.47
N LEU A 317 18.91 -25.22 13.36
CA LEU A 317 17.98 -24.13 13.10
C LEU A 317 18.50 -23.18 12.00
N GLU A 318 19.78 -22.79 12.07
CA GLU A 318 20.44 -21.96 11.06
C GLU A 318 20.46 -22.63 9.69
N LYS A 319 20.77 -23.93 9.64
CA LYS A 319 20.72 -24.71 8.39
C LYS A 319 19.29 -24.79 7.84
N LYS A 320 18.29 -24.93 8.70
CA LYS A 320 16.88 -24.97 8.30
C LYS A 320 16.41 -23.61 7.76
N ILE A 321 16.80 -22.51 8.40
CA ILE A 321 16.53 -21.15 7.93
C ILE A 321 17.22 -20.89 6.59
N GLN A 322 18.48 -21.30 6.43
CA GLN A 322 19.21 -21.17 5.17
C GLN A 322 18.60 -22.00 4.02
N ARG A 323 18.08 -23.21 4.30
CA ARG A 323 17.36 -24.02 3.32
C ARG A 323 16.04 -23.36 2.91
N MET A 324 15.22 -22.95 3.87
CA MET A 324 13.95 -22.25 3.56
C MET A 324 14.18 -20.95 2.78
N SER A 325 15.24 -20.19 3.11
CA SER A 325 15.59 -18.97 2.39
C SER A 325 16.10 -19.24 0.97
N LYS A 326 16.81 -20.35 0.73
CA LYS A 326 17.19 -20.80 -0.62
C LYS A 326 15.99 -21.30 -1.42
N GLU A 327 15.08 -22.06 -0.80
CA GLU A 327 13.86 -22.56 -1.43
C GLU A 327 12.95 -21.40 -1.86
N LEU A 328 12.73 -20.41 -1.00
CA LEU A 328 11.98 -19.19 -1.34
C LEU A 328 12.60 -18.39 -2.49
N LYS A 329 13.94 -18.31 -2.55
CA LYS A 329 14.64 -17.66 -3.67
C LYS A 329 14.52 -18.45 -4.96
N SER A 330 14.57 -19.78 -4.90
CA SER A 330 14.32 -20.63 -6.08
C SER A 330 12.86 -20.59 -6.53
N GLU A 331 11.89 -20.55 -5.61
CA GLU A 331 10.46 -20.48 -5.93
C GLU A 331 10.09 -19.13 -6.59
N ASN A 332 10.66 -18.01 -6.13
CA ASN A 332 10.49 -16.71 -6.80
C ASN A 332 11.12 -16.70 -8.20
N GLN A 333 12.28 -17.36 -8.39
CA GLN A 333 12.90 -17.51 -9.72
C GLN A 333 12.13 -18.50 -10.63
N THR A 334 11.39 -19.45 -10.07
CA THR A 334 10.58 -20.41 -10.84
C THR A 334 9.24 -19.79 -11.23
N ALA A 335 8.63 -18.99 -10.35
CA ALA A 335 7.40 -18.24 -10.62
C ALA A 335 7.59 -17.10 -11.66
N GLU A 336 8.78 -16.49 -11.74
CA GLU A 336 9.11 -15.54 -12.81
C GLU A 336 9.35 -16.22 -14.17
N ASN A 337 9.74 -17.51 -14.19
CA ASN A 337 10.02 -18.26 -15.42
C ASN A 337 8.83 -19.10 -15.93
N GLU A 338 7.90 -19.52 -15.06
CA GLU A 338 6.77 -20.38 -15.43
C GLU A 338 5.50 -19.58 -15.74
N ASN A 339 5.54 -18.92 -16.89
CA ASN A 339 4.34 -18.50 -17.62
C ASN A 339 3.64 -19.69 -18.34
N ASN A 340 3.73 -20.93 -17.84
CA ASN A 340 2.97 -22.07 -18.38
C ASN A 340 2.79 -23.27 -17.42
N SER A 341 1.50 -23.58 -17.16
CA SER A 341 0.89 -24.88 -16.80
C SER A 341 0.99 -25.45 -15.37
N GLU A 342 -0.05 -25.20 -14.59
CA GLU A 342 -0.95 -26.15 -13.88
C GLU A 342 -0.44 -27.33 -12.99
N ASN A 343 0.85 -27.65 -12.91
CA ASN A 343 1.31 -28.88 -12.22
C ASN A 343 2.12 -28.69 -10.92
N GLY A 344 2.47 -27.46 -10.53
CA GLY A 344 3.34 -27.20 -9.37
C GLY A 344 2.69 -27.47 -8.01
N LEU A 345 1.42 -27.09 -7.84
CA LEU A 345 0.71 -27.17 -6.54
C LEU A 345 0.44 -28.61 -6.08
N SER A 346 0.09 -29.51 -7.00
CA SER A 346 -0.15 -30.93 -6.69
C SER A 346 1.14 -31.67 -6.29
N GLN A 347 2.30 -31.23 -6.79
CA GLN A 347 3.59 -31.77 -6.37
C GLN A 347 4.02 -31.23 -5.00
N LEU A 348 3.63 -30.00 -4.66
CA LEU A 348 3.90 -29.37 -3.36
C LEU A 348 3.15 -30.09 -2.23
N GLU A 349 1.85 -30.38 -2.43
CA GLU A 349 1.04 -31.13 -1.46
C GLU A 349 1.60 -32.53 -1.18
N LYS A 350 2.04 -33.25 -2.21
CA LYS A 350 2.64 -34.59 -2.05
C LYS A 350 3.99 -34.56 -1.32
N LYS A 351 4.80 -33.51 -1.53
CA LYS A 351 6.10 -33.37 -0.85
C LYS A 351 5.96 -32.93 0.60
N ILE A 352 4.98 -32.10 0.93
CA ILE A 352 4.65 -31.72 2.31
C ILE A 352 4.14 -32.94 3.10
N GLN A 353 3.33 -33.79 2.48
CA GLN A 353 2.89 -35.04 3.08
C GLN A 353 4.07 -35.97 3.40
N ALA A 354 5.02 -36.13 2.45
CA ALA A 354 6.19 -36.98 2.63
C ALA A 354 7.14 -36.48 3.74
N ALA A 355 7.39 -35.17 3.80
CA ALA A 355 8.22 -34.56 4.85
C ALA A 355 7.58 -34.67 6.25
N GLY A 356 6.24 -34.68 6.32
CA GLY A 356 5.50 -34.91 7.57
C GLY A 356 5.59 -36.35 8.09
N ASP A 357 5.83 -37.31 7.22
CA ASP A 357 5.95 -38.73 7.58
C ASP A 357 7.41 -39.12 7.92
N GLU A 358 8.41 -38.48 7.32
CA GLU A 358 9.84 -38.63 7.68
C GLU A 358 10.15 -38.13 9.10
N LEU A 359 9.48 -37.05 9.54
CA LEU A 359 9.62 -36.51 10.90
C LEU A 359 9.06 -37.42 12.00
N LYS A 360 8.26 -38.43 11.66
CA LYS A 360 7.74 -39.41 12.63
C LYS A 360 8.70 -40.60 12.82
N SER A 361 9.60 -40.85 11.87
CA SER A 361 10.50 -42.02 11.90
C SER A 361 11.86 -41.77 12.55
N GLU A 362 12.34 -40.53 12.67
CA GLU A 362 13.70 -40.24 13.19
C GLU A 362 13.77 -40.05 14.72
N GLY A 363 12.71 -40.37 15.46
CA GLY A 363 12.65 -40.26 16.92
C GLY A 363 13.39 -41.34 17.72
N THR A 364 14.08 -42.29 17.08
CA THR A 364 14.75 -43.42 17.75
C THR A 364 16.04 -43.80 17.05
N GLU A 365 17.20 -43.36 17.57
CA GLU A 365 18.45 -44.11 17.79
C GLU A 365 19.69 -43.20 17.97
N SER A 366 20.81 -43.81 18.35
CA SER A 366 21.75 -43.41 19.40
C SER A 366 23.18 -43.08 18.93
N SER A 367 23.84 -42.16 19.65
CA SER A 367 25.28 -42.09 20.08
C SER A 367 26.50 -42.10 19.11
N ASN A 368 27.51 -41.29 19.52
CA ASN A 368 28.98 -41.30 19.28
C ASN A 368 29.48 -40.75 17.91
N GLN A 369 30.59 -40.00 17.76
CA GLN A 369 31.92 -40.01 18.40
C GLN A 369 32.70 -38.69 18.11
N ASP A 370 33.83 -38.49 18.82
CA ASP A 370 34.78 -37.34 18.87
C ASP A 370 35.47 -36.88 17.56
N GLY A 371 36.01 -35.64 17.58
CA GLY A 371 37.36 -35.38 17.00
C GLY A 371 37.66 -34.03 16.33
N SER A 372 38.56 -33.25 16.96
CA SER A 372 39.55 -32.28 16.42
C SER A 372 39.13 -30.89 15.90
N ASN A 373 39.93 -29.90 16.34
CA ASN A 373 39.74 -28.46 16.28
C ASN A 373 40.93 -27.85 15.51
N ASP A 374 40.77 -27.60 14.19
CA ASP A 374 41.79 -26.92 13.35
C ASP A 374 41.18 -26.11 12.16
N GLY A 375 39.85 -25.94 12.10
CA GLY A 375 39.16 -25.41 10.90
C GLY A 375 38.98 -23.88 10.81
N LEU A 376 39.34 -23.12 11.85
CA LEU A 376 39.03 -21.67 11.89
C LEU A 376 39.94 -20.81 11.01
N SER A 377 41.19 -21.23 10.75
CA SER A 377 42.14 -20.46 9.94
C SER A 377 41.81 -20.48 8.44
N GLU A 378 41.28 -21.58 7.91
CA GLU A 378 40.89 -21.65 6.49
C GLU A 378 39.59 -20.89 6.19
N LEU A 379 38.71 -20.75 7.19
CA LEU A 379 37.44 -20.06 7.03
C LEU A 379 37.64 -18.54 6.97
N GLU A 380 38.56 -18.00 7.76
CA GLU A 380 38.90 -16.57 7.73
C GLU A 380 39.58 -16.16 6.41
N GLU A 381 40.47 -16.99 5.86
CA GLU A 381 41.09 -16.75 4.54
C GLU A 381 40.07 -16.77 3.39
N LYS A 382 39.11 -17.71 3.41
CA LYS A 382 38.06 -17.80 2.39
C LYS A 382 37.06 -16.65 2.46
N ILE A 383 36.77 -16.13 3.66
CA ILE A 383 35.87 -14.97 3.85
C ILE A 383 36.56 -13.67 3.38
N GLN A 384 37.86 -13.50 3.64
CA GLN A 384 38.60 -12.33 3.15
C GLN A 384 38.78 -12.35 1.62
N ALA A 385 39.00 -13.52 1.02
CA ALA A 385 39.06 -13.67 -0.44
C ALA A 385 37.71 -13.35 -1.12
N ALA A 386 36.59 -13.80 -0.54
CA ALA A 386 35.25 -13.51 -1.05
C ALA A 386 34.86 -12.03 -0.91
N GLY A 387 35.31 -11.34 0.16
CA GLY A 387 35.08 -9.90 0.32
C GLY A 387 35.76 -9.05 -0.75
N LYS A 388 36.98 -9.43 -1.14
CA LYS A 388 37.78 -8.70 -2.14
C LYS A 388 37.25 -8.86 -3.57
N GLU A 389 36.74 -10.04 -3.91
CA GLU A 389 36.14 -10.31 -5.24
C GLU A 389 34.80 -9.59 -5.45
N ILE A 390 34.14 -9.18 -4.37
CA ILE A 390 32.89 -8.40 -4.39
C ILE A 390 33.16 -6.91 -4.56
N GLU A 391 34.27 -6.38 -4.03
CA GLU A 391 34.69 -4.98 -4.27
C GLU A 391 35.17 -4.77 -5.72
N GLU A 392 35.97 -5.68 -6.28
CA GLU A 392 36.47 -5.55 -7.67
C GLU A 392 35.37 -5.66 -8.74
N LYS A 393 34.19 -6.21 -8.40
CA LYS A 393 33.01 -6.28 -9.28
C LYS A 393 32.05 -5.09 -9.12
N LYS A 394 32.32 -4.17 -8.19
CA LYS A 394 31.54 -2.93 -8.02
C LYS A 394 32.14 -1.73 -8.76
N ASP A 395 33.42 -1.80 -9.14
CA ASP A 395 34.13 -0.74 -9.87
C ASP A 395 34.30 -1.01 -11.38
N LYS A 396 33.56 -1.98 -11.93
CA LYS A 396 33.38 -2.22 -13.37
C LYS A 396 31.90 -2.14 -13.72
#